data_AF-A0A2M8MCF1-F1
#
_entry.id   AF-A0A2M8MCF1-F1
#
_cell.length_a   1.000
_cell.length_b   1.000
_cell.length_c   1.000
_cell.angle_alpha   90.00
_cell.angle_beta   90.00
_cell.angle_gamma   90.00
#
_symmetry.space_group_name_H-M   'P 1'
#
loop_
_entity.id
_entity.type
_entity.pdbx_description
1 polymer ?
#
loop_
_entity_poly.entity_id
_entity_poly.type
_entity_poly.pdbx_seq_one_letter_code
_entity_poly.pdbx_strand_id
1 'polypeptide(L)'
;MTLTDEHITAERLAELLADDSIAMAHRALWLLLWEGDLRMLDLLSLEIQDIDLAGRRVTGVCGREVPEGEGDLSERAVEVLGLLIADRPAGPLFAVDGRALSWEQVMQTADEQGHPVHAFRAGGRRHRRR
;
A
#
# COMPACT_ATOMS: atom_id res chain seq x y z
N MET A 1 -29.43 12.54 3.51
CA MET A 1 -27.97 12.39 3.31
C MET A 1 -27.50 11.34 4.28
N THR A 2 -27.38 10.10 3.81
CA THR A 2 -26.91 8.96 4.60
C THR A 2 -25.40 9.09 4.78
N LEU A 3 -24.93 9.16 6.03
CA LEU A 3 -23.54 8.92 6.39
C LEU A 3 -23.21 7.47 6.02
N THR A 4 -22.82 7.24 4.78
CA THR A 4 -22.20 6.00 4.35
C THR A 4 -20.88 5.87 5.11
N ASP A 5 -20.72 4.80 5.87
CA ASP A 5 -19.48 4.43 6.57
C ASP A 5 -18.32 4.55 5.56
N GLU A 6 -17.53 5.64 5.63
CA GLU A 6 -16.52 6.04 4.61
C GLU A 6 -15.25 5.16 4.68
N HIS A 7 -15.44 3.87 4.89
CA HIS A 7 -14.38 2.91 5.15
C HIS A 7 -14.60 1.69 4.28
N ILE A 8 -13.55 1.29 3.56
CA ILE A 8 -13.58 0.04 2.81
C ILE A 8 -13.64 -1.15 3.79
N THR A 9 -14.37 -2.20 3.44
CA THR A 9 -14.42 -3.45 4.20
C THR A 9 -13.24 -4.35 3.83
N ALA A 10 -12.92 -5.33 4.68
CA ALA A 10 -11.86 -6.31 4.39
C ALA A 10 -12.17 -7.14 3.12
N GLU A 11 -13.44 -7.49 2.92
CA GLU A 11 -13.93 -8.18 1.73
C GLU A 11 -13.72 -7.33 0.47
N ARG A 12 -14.11 -6.06 0.51
CA ARG A 12 -13.94 -5.15 -0.63
C ARG A 12 -12.47 -4.89 -0.94
N LEU A 13 -11.61 -4.79 0.07
CA LEU A 13 -10.16 -4.74 -0.16
C LEU A 13 -9.67 -6.01 -0.86
N ALA A 14 -10.09 -7.20 -0.40
CA ALA A 14 -9.68 -8.45 -1.03
C ALA A 14 -10.10 -8.53 -2.51
N GLU A 15 -11.29 -8.06 -2.85
CA GLU A 15 -11.75 -7.94 -4.25
C GLU A 15 -10.83 -7.03 -5.08
N LEU A 16 -10.50 -5.83 -4.57
CA LEU A 16 -9.60 -4.90 -5.27
C LEU A 16 -8.19 -5.46 -5.45
N LEU A 17 -7.69 -6.26 -4.50
CA LEU A 17 -6.39 -6.90 -4.60
C LEU A 17 -6.38 -8.06 -5.62
N ALA A 18 -7.52 -8.71 -5.83
CA ALA A 18 -7.69 -9.76 -6.84
C ALA A 18 -8.00 -9.21 -8.25
N ASP A 19 -8.27 -7.91 -8.39
CA ASP A 19 -8.59 -7.31 -9.69
C ASP A 19 -7.32 -7.05 -10.52
N ASP A 20 -7.11 -7.87 -11.53
CA ASP A 20 -5.96 -7.77 -12.43
C ASP A 20 -6.04 -6.62 -13.43
N SER A 21 -7.18 -5.93 -13.55
CA SER A 21 -7.27 -4.68 -14.30
C SER A 21 -6.54 -3.53 -13.59
N ILE A 22 -6.32 -3.66 -12.29
CA ILE A 22 -5.63 -2.67 -11.46
C ILE A 22 -4.14 -3.01 -11.43
N ALA A 23 -3.29 -2.04 -11.75
CA ALA A 23 -1.85 -2.24 -11.71
C ALA A 23 -1.40 -2.69 -10.31
N MET A 24 -0.50 -3.68 -10.26
CA MET A 24 0.00 -4.29 -9.00
C MET A 24 0.51 -3.25 -8.01
N ALA A 25 1.12 -2.16 -8.49
CA ALA A 25 1.61 -1.07 -7.64
C ALA A 25 0.49 -0.42 -6.81
N HIS A 26 -0.69 -0.19 -7.40
CA HIS A 26 -1.84 0.37 -6.67
C HIS A 26 -2.38 -0.61 -5.64
N ARG A 27 -2.52 -1.89 -6.04
CA ARG A 27 -2.96 -2.97 -5.14
C ARG A 27 -2.06 -3.10 -3.93
N ALA A 28 -0.75 -3.18 -4.15
CA ALA A 28 0.25 -3.23 -3.09
C ALA A 28 0.20 -2.00 -2.17
N LEU A 29 0.06 -0.80 -2.75
CA LEU A 29 -0.05 0.44 -1.98
C LEU A 29 -1.29 0.45 -1.07
N TRP A 30 -2.44 0.01 -1.57
CA TRP A 30 -3.67 -0.09 -0.77
C TRP A 30 -3.56 -1.11 0.35
N LEU A 31 -2.88 -2.24 0.10
CA LEU A 31 -2.61 -3.23 1.13
C LEU A 31 -1.74 -2.64 2.26
N LEU A 32 -0.65 -1.93 1.93
CA LEU A 32 0.20 -1.31 2.95
C LEU A 32 -0.53 -0.20 3.73
N LEU A 33 -1.40 0.57 3.07
CA LEU A 33 -2.25 1.55 3.75
C LEU A 33 -3.25 0.89 4.71
N TRP A 34 -3.76 -0.28 4.36
CA TRP A 34 -4.70 -1.03 5.19
C TRP A 34 -4.02 -1.65 6.41
N GLU A 35 -2.92 -2.36 6.20
CA GLU A 35 -2.26 -3.12 7.27
C GLU A 35 -1.40 -2.22 8.17
N GLY A 36 -0.76 -1.21 7.59
CA GLY A 36 0.17 -0.34 8.28
C GLY A 36 -0.42 0.97 8.79
N ASP A 37 0.46 1.79 9.36
CA ASP A 37 0.17 3.17 9.77
C ASP A 37 1.04 4.20 9.06
N LEU A 38 1.74 3.78 8.00
CA LEU A 38 2.47 4.68 7.12
C LEU A 38 1.51 5.65 6.40
N ARG A 39 1.99 6.87 6.15
CA ARG A 39 1.23 7.87 5.39
C ARG A 39 1.41 7.60 3.91
N MET A 40 0.46 8.03 3.07
CA MET A 40 0.57 7.82 1.63
C MET A 40 1.83 8.45 1.04
N LEU A 41 2.21 9.67 1.47
CA LEU A 41 3.46 10.30 1.00
C LEU A 41 4.71 9.53 1.42
N ASP A 42 4.68 8.93 2.61
CA ASP A 42 5.75 8.08 3.11
C ASP A 42 5.86 6.79 2.27
N LEU A 43 4.72 6.22 1.85
CA LEU A 43 4.70 5.05 0.96
C LEU A 43 5.18 5.39 -0.45
N LEU A 44 4.78 6.52 -1.01
CA LEU A 44 5.17 6.94 -2.36
C LEU A 44 6.65 7.28 -2.49
N SER A 45 7.34 7.56 -1.38
CA SER A 45 8.79 7.79 -1.37
C SER A 45 9.61 6.51 -1.19
N LEU A 46 8.98 5.37 -0.95
CA LEU A 46 9.67 4.10 -0.74
C LEU A 46 10.41 3.66 -2.00
N GLU A 47 11.67 3.31 -1.81
CA GLU A 47 12.48 2.59 -2.79
C GLU A 47 12.54 1.10 -2.44
N ILE A 48 12.90 0.27 -3.42
CA ILE A 48 13.00 -1.19 -3.23
C ILE A 48 13.99 -1.53 -2.10
N GLN A 49 15.06 -0.76 -1.96
CA GLN A 49 16.07 -0.93 -0.90
C GLN A 49 15.57 -0.61 0.52
N ASP A 50 14.45 0.11 0.64
CA ASP A 50 13.84 0.42 1.92
C ASP A 50 12.97 -0.73 2.45
N ILE A 51 12.88 -1.84 1.70
CA ILE A 51 12.09 -3.02 2.04
C ILE A 51 13.00 -4.20 2.32
N ASP A 52 12.96 -4.70 3.56
CA ASP A 52 13.53 -5.98 3.93
C ASP A 52 12.43 -7.06 3.89
N LEU A 53 12.32 -7.75 2.76
CA LEU A 53 11.36 -8.85 2.59
C LEU A 53 11.69 -10.06 3.49
N ALA A 54 12.96 -10.29 3.80
CA ALA A 54 13.37 -11.42 4.65
C ALA A 54 13.08 -11.16 6.13
N GLY A 55 13.36 -9.93 6.58
CA GLY A 55 12.97 -9.42 7.90
C GLY A 55 11.50 -9.01 8.01
N ARG A 56 10.76 -9.03 6.88
CA ARG A 56 9.35 -8.61 6.78
C ARG A 56 9.11 -7.22 7.35
N ARG A 57 9.92 -6.25 6.95
CA ARG A 57 9.80 -4.87 7.44
C ARG A 57 10.18 -3.82 6.41
N VAL A 58 9.60 -2.63 6.57
CA VAL A 58 10.10 -1.39 5.99
C VAL A 58 11.23 -0.88 6.89
N THR A 59 12.40 -0.61 6.31
CA THR A 59 13.60 -0.16 7.03
C THR A 59 13.74 1.36 6.97
N GLY A 60 13.29 1.99 5.90
CA GLY A 60 13.44 3.43 5.66
C GLY A 60 12.22 4.07 5.01
N VAL A 61 11.98 5.35 5.31
CA VAL A 61 10.95 6.19 4.70
C VAL A 61 11.49 7.60 4.57
N CYS A 62 11.43 8.19 3.37
CA CYS A 62 11.92 9.57 3.14
C CYS A 62 13.36 9.78 3.66
N GLY A 63 14.24 8.78 3.53
CA GLY A 63 15.63 8.84 4.03
C GLY A 63 15.78 8.79 5.55
N ARG A 64 14.73 8.40 6.28
CA ARG A 64 14.75 8.22 7.74
C ARG A 64 14.49 6.76 8.08
N GLU A 65 15.17 6.24 9.09
CA GLU A 65 14.94 4.89 9.59
C GLU A 65 13.55 4.75 10.21
N VAL A 66 12.87 3.64 9.92
CA VAL A 66 11.59 3.30 10.53
C VAL A 66 11.83 2.53 11.83
N PRO A 67 11.29 2.97 12.99
CA PRO A 67 11.43 2.26 14.25
C PRO A 67 10.94 0.81 14.17
N GLU A 68 11.55 -0.06 14.97
CA GLU A 68 11.09 -1.45 15.10
C GLU A 68 9.62 -1.49 15.54
N GLY A 69 8.81 -2.32 14.87
CA GLY A 69 7.37 -2.44 15.12
C GLY A 69 6.48 -1.45 14.35
N GLU A 70 7.02 -0.37 13.77
CA GLU A 70 6.24 0.62 12.99
C GLU A 70 6.23 0.35 11.47
N GLY A 71 7.10 -0.54 11.01
CA GLY A 71 7.26 -0.92 9.60
C GLY A 71 7.01 -2.40 9.31
N ASP A 72 6.49 -3.16 10.27
CA ASP A 72 6.32 -4.61 10.12
C ASP A 72 5.31 -4.94 9.02
N LEU A 73 5.69 -5.87 8.15
CA LEU A 73 4.91 -6.34 7.03
C LEU A 73 4.28 -7.70 7.35
N SER A 74 3.01 -7.86 7.01
CA SER A 74 2.37 -9.17 7.07
C SER A 74 2.95 -10.12 6.01
N GLU A 75 2.73 -11.42 6.18
CA GLU A 75 3.10 -12.42 5.15
C GLU A 75 2.44 -12.10 3.80
N ARG A 76 1.18 -11.65 3.84
CA ARG A 76 0.45 -11.23 2.64
C ARG A 76 1.11 -10.03 1.96
N ALA A 77 1.53 -9.03 2.74
CA ALA A 77 2.24 -7.88 2.20
C ALA A 77 3.57 -8.29 1.57
N VAL A 78 4.31 -9.20 2.19
CA VAL A 78 5.58 -9.72 1.67
C VAL A 78 5.38 -10.45 0.34
N GLU A 79 4.34 -11.29 0.23
CA GLU A 79 4.01 -11.97 -1.03
C GLU A 79 3.70 -10.99 -2.16
N VAL A 80 2.82 -10.01 -1.89
CA VAL A 80 2.42 -8.99 -2.87
C VAL A 80 3.61 -8.10 -3.26
N LEU A 81 4.43 -7.71 -2.30
CA LEU A 81 5.64 -6.92 -2.56
C LEU A 81 6.70 -7.72 -3.31
N GLY A 82 6.86 -9.01 -3.02
CA GLY A 82 7.74 -9.90 -3.76
C GLY A 82 7.36 -9.98 -5.24
N LEU A 83 6.07 -10.07 -5.54
CA LEU A 83 5.56 -10.02 -6.92
C LEU A 83 5.73 -8.65 -7.57
N LEU A 84 5.53 -7.56 -6.82
CA LEU A 84 5.71 -6.20 -7.33
C LEU A 84 7.18 -5.87 -7.63
N ILE A 85 8.09 -6.27 -6.75
CA ILE A 85 9.53 -6.07 -6.91
C ILE A 85 10.04 -6.97 -8.03
N ALA A 86 9.64 -8.26 -8.03
CA ALA A 86 10.11 -9.27 -8.97
C ALA A 86 11.65 -9.21 -9.11
N ASP A 87 12.15 -9.03 -10.34
CA ASP A 87 13.59 -8.97 -10.61
C ASP A 87 14.16 -7.54 -10.58
N ARG A 88 13.41 -6.54 -10.09
CA ARG A 88 13.89 -5.14 -10.04
C ARG A 88 14.88 -4.96 -8.88
N PRO A 89 16.16 -4.64 -9.16
CA PRO A 89 17.18 -4.55 -8.11
C PRO A 89 17.15 -3.22 -7.35
N ALA A 90 16.54 -2.16 -7.92
CA ALA A 90 16.54 -0.81 -7.36
C ALA A 90 15.43 0.07 -7.95
N GLY A 91 15.22 1.24 -7.32
CA GLY A 91 14.30 2.28 -7.78
C GLY A 91 13.01 2.35 -6.96
N PRO A 92 12.00 3.09 -7.44
CA PRO A 92 10.74 3.27 -6.73
C PRO A 92 10.02 1.95 -6.54
N LEU A 93 9.56 1.69 -5.30
CA LEU A 93 8.81 0.50 -4.96
C LEU A 93 7.53 0.42 -5.78
N PHE A 94 6.75 1.51 -5.72
CA PHE A 94 5.52 1.69 -6.48
C PHE A 94 5.83 2.36 -7.80
N ALA A 95 5.88 1.55 -8.87
CA ALA A 95 6.08 2.04 -10.22
C ALA A 95 5.07 1.41 -11.19
N VAL A 96 4.63 2.21 -12.15
CA VAL A 96 3.80 1.78 -13.29
C VAL A 96 4.52 2.22 -14.56
N ASP A 97 4.71 1.30 -15.51
CA ASP A 97 5.44 1.53 -16.76
C ASP A 97 6.85 2.14 -16.55
N GLY A 98 7.54 1.69 -15.49
CA GLY A 98 8.89 2.13 -15.15
C GLY A 98 8.97 3.54 -14.55
N ARG A 99 7.84 4.21 -14.28
CA ARG A 99 7.79 5.50 -13.60
C ARG A 99 7.26 5.37 -12.19
N ALA A 100 7.82 6.15 -11.27
CA ALA A 100 7.31 6.27 -9.92
C ALA A 100 5.83 6.69 -9.97
N LEU A 101 5.03 6.03 -9.15
CA LEU A 101 3.61 6.29 -9.05
C LEU A 101 3.39 7.65 -8.38
N SER A 102 2.63 8.54 -9.02
CA SER A 102 2.37 9.88 -8.49
C SER A 102 1.19 9.92 -7.54
N TRP A 103 1.14 10.91 -6.65
CA TRP A 103 -0.01 11.15 -5.79
C TRP A 103 -1.33 11.28 -6.58
N GLU A 104 -1.29 12.04 -7.69
CA GLU A 104 -2.46 12.24 -8.55
C GLU A 104 -2.95 10.91 -9.14
N GLN A 105 -2.04 10.02 -9.56
CA GLN A 105 -2.39 8.70 -10.06
C GLN A 105 -3.03 7.84 -8.96
N VAL A 106 -2.48 7.82 -7.73
CA VAL A 106 -3.11 7.10 -6.61
C VAL A 106 -4.54 7.57 -6.41
N MET A 107 -4.72 8.89 -6.32
CA MET A 107 -6.01 9.50 -6.03
C MET A 107 -7.02 9.22 -7.13
N GLN A 108 -6.62 9.39 -8.39
CA GLN A 108 -7.46 9.14 -9.56
C GLN A 108 -7.89 7.68 -9.63
N THR A 109 -6.95 6.74 -9.51
CA THR A 109 -7.26 5.30 -9.58
C THR A 109 -8.13 4.85 -8.40
N ALA A 110 -7.94 5.39 -7.20
CA ALA A 110 -8.80 5.07 -6.07
C ALA A 110 -10.23 5.62 -6.25
N ASP A 111 -10.37 6.84 -6.78
CA ASP A 111 -11.67 7.46 -7.09
C ASP A 111 -12.42 6.68 -8.17
N GLU A 112 -11.72 6.20 -9.21
CA GLU A 112 -12.28 5.31 -10.24
C GLU A 112 -12.83 4.00 -9.67
N GLN A 113 -12.27 3.52 -8.55
CA GLN A 113 -12.79 2.36 -7.81
C GLN A 113 -13.91 2.71 -6.81
N GLY A 114 -14.27 3.99 -6.70
CA GLY A 114 -15.32 4.50 -5.83
C GLY A 114 -14.92 4.67 -4.37
N HIS A 115 -13.61 4.67 -4.05
CA HIS A 115 -13.13 4.76 -2.68
C HIS A 115 -12.03 5.81 -2.55
N PRO A 116 -12.18 6.82 -1.67
CA PRO A 116 -11.09 7.75 -1.45
C PRO A 116 -9.93 7.04 -0.73
N VAL A 117 -8.69 7.41 -1.03
CA VAL A 117 -7.51 6.67 -0.53
C VAL A 117 -7.44 6.60 1.01
N HIS A 118 -7.99 7.60 1.71
CA HIS A 118 -8.04 7.58 3.18
C HIS A 118 -8.97 6.50 3.75
N ALA A 119 -9.94 6.01 2.97
CA ALA A 119 -10.86 4.93 3.37
C ALA A 119 -10.14 3.61 3.61
N PHE A 120 -9.05 3.33 2.87
CA PHE A 120 -8.21 2.14 3.07
C PHE A 120 -7.56 2.14 4.45
N ARG A 121 -6.91 3.25 4.81
CA ARG A 121 -6.27 3.38 6.12
C ARG A 121 -7.27 3.36 7.26
N ALA A 122 -8.42 4.00 7.08
CA ALA A 122 -9.46 4.03 8.11
C ALA A 122 -10.14 2.67 8.31
N GLY A 123 -10.42 1.93 7.22
CA GLY A 123 -10.94 0.57 7.28
C GLY A 123 -9.95 -0.40 7.94
N GLY A 124 -8.66 -0.30 7.60
CA GLY A 124 -7.60 -1.11 8.19
C GLY A 124 -7.47 -0.95 9.70
N ARG A 125 -7.48 0.31 10.19
CA ARG A 125 -7.50 0.59 11.64
C ARG A 125 -8.72 0.00 12.35
N ARG A 126 -9.89 -0.01 11.70
CA ARG A 126 -11.12 -0.57 12.28
C ARG A 126 -11.08 -2.11 12.29
N HIS A 127 -10.52 -2.72 11.25
CA HIS A 127 -10.33 -4.15 11.17
C HIS A 127 -9.38 -4.68 12.25
N ARG A 128 -8.24 -4.02 12.47
CA ARG A 128 -7.26 -4.40 13.51
C ARG A 128 -7.74 -4.23 14.96
N ARG A 129 -8.83 -3.47 15.18
CA ARG A 129 -9.43 -3.25 16.51
C ARG A 129 -10.55 -4.23 16.85
N ARG A 130 -10.96 -5.08 15.91
CA ARG A 130 -11.95 -6.15 16.12
C ARG A 130 -11.25 -7.44 16.50
#